data_AF-A0A9R1M059-F1
#
_entry.id   AF-A0A9R1M059-F1
#
_cell.length_a   1.000
_cell.length_b   1.000
_cell.length_c   1.000
_cell.angle_alpha   90.00
_cell.angle_beta   90.00
_cell.angle_gamma   90.00
#
_symmetry.space_group_name_H-M   'P 1'
#
loop_
_entity.id
_entity.type
_entity.pdbx_description
1 polymer ?
#
loop_
_entity_poly.entity_id
_entity_poly.type
_entity_poly.pdbx_seq_one_letter_code
_entity_poly.pdbx_strand_id
1 'polypeptide(L)'
;MASVQTFHRLHCACGRQCARRNGSSVARRDKFYLNCVNYNVQGARFCEVYLWEDDLDRYTNQRYQSAVDLANYHKTRHERYEEKLNKVYEELKEAYAEIRKLKRTNKALQMALVATAPVAAIVAITSAWVAK
;
A
#
# COMPACT_ATOMS: atom_id res chain seq x y z
N MET A 1 -1.99 -12.91 -35.99
CA MET A 1 -0.58 -13.28 -36.20
C MET A 1 0.22 -12.53 -35.15
N ALA A 2 0.60 -13.20 -34.07
CA ALA A 2 1.47 -12.64 -33.04
C ALA A 2 2.75 -12.14 -33.72
N SER A 3 3.05 -10.85 -33.58
CA SER A 3 4.25 -10.27 -34.19
C SER A 3 5.52 -10.98 -33.68
N VAL A 4 6.56 -11.09 -34.51
CA VAL A 4 7.83 -11.74 -34.17
C VAL A 4 8.44 -11.20 -32.85
N GLN A 5 8.08 -9.97 -32.48
CA GLN A 5 8.52 -9.31 -31.24
C GLN A 5 7.90 -9.89 -29.96
N THR A 6 6.73 -10.52 -30.03
CA THR A 6 6.05 -11.11 -28.86
C THR A 6 6.79 -12.37 -28.36
N PHE A 7 7.45 -13.10 -29.26
CA PHE A 7 8.23 -14.31 -28.93
C PHE A 7 9.41 -14.03 -28.01
N HIS A 8 10.03 -12.86 -28.10
CA HIS A 8 11.20 -12.50 -27.28
C HIS A 8 10.86 -12.18 -25.83
N ARG A 9 9.58 -12.09 -25.48
CA ARG A 9 9.13 -11.64 -24.15
C ARG A 9 8.62 -12.77 -23.26
N LEU A 10 8.35 -13.97 -23.80
CA LEU A 10 7.84 -15.07 -22.99
C LEU A 10 8.97 -15.70 -22.16
N HIS A 11 8.97 -15.41 -20.87
CA HIS A 11 9.87 -16.00 -19.88
C HIS A 11 9.12 -17.03 -19.05
N CYS A 12 9.77 -18.16 -18.78
CA CYS A 12 9.27 -19.14 -17.83
C CYS A 12 9.41 -18.62 -16.39
N ALA A 13 8.70 -19.22 -15.44
CA ALA A 13 8.81 -18.91 -14.00
C ALA A 13 10.24 -19.06 -13.47
N CYS A 14 11.09 -19.87 -14.12
CA CYS A 14 12.52 -19.97 -13.80
C CYS A 14 13.37 -18.80 -14.33
N GLY A 15 12.76 -17.77 -14.92
CA GLY A 15 13.44 -16.58 -15.43
C GLY A 15 14.12 -16.75 -16.79
N ARG A 16 14.04 -17.94 -17.42
CA ARG A 16 14.64 -18.20 -18.74
C ARG A 16 13.65 -17.93 -19.87
N GLN A 17 14.15 -17.44 -20.99
CA GLN A 17 13.37 -17.28 -22.21
C GLN A 17 12.89 -18.66 -22.71
N CYS A 18 11.62 -18.75 -23.10
CA CYS A 18 11.07 -19.95 -23.71
C CYS A 18 11.65 -20.19 -25.11
N ALA A 19 11.90 -21.46 -25.43
CA ALA A 19 12.36 -21.86 -26.75
C ALA A 19 11.18 -22.15 -27.67
N ARG A 20 11.31 -21.73 -28.93
CA ARG A 20 10.39 -22.07 -30.02
C ARG A 20 10.74 -23.44 -30.58
N ARG A 21 9.74 -24.32 -30.70
CA ARG A 21 9.90 -25.68 -31.23
C ARG A 21 8.81 -25.99 -32.24
N ASN A 22 9.14 -26.84 -33.21
CA ASN A 22 8.17 -27.32 -34.20
C ASN A 22 7.29 -28.39 -33.56
N GLY A 23 6.01 -28.40 -33.95
CA GLY A 23 5.07 -29.46 -33.61
C GLY A 23 5.56 -30.84 -34.05
N SER A 24 5.07 -31.87 -33.37
CA SER A 24 5.44 -33.26 -33.66
C SER A 24 4.95 -33.68 -35.04
N SER A 25 5.62 -34.66 -35.64
CA SER A 25 5.17 -35.32 -36.88
C SER A 25 3.77 -35.96 -36.76
N VAL A 26 3.33 -36.25 -35.55
CA VAL A 26 2.04 -36.90 -35.23
C VAL A 26 0.91 -35.89 -35.03
N ALA A 27 1.21 -34.64 -34.64
CA ALA A 27 0.20 -33.63 -34.36
C ALA A 27 0.70 -32.22 -34.70
N ARG A 28 -0.06 -31.51 -35.56
CA ARG A 28 0.17 -30.09 -35.92
C ARG A 28 1.60 -29.83 -36.42
N ARG A 29 2.04 -30.63 -37.40
CA ARG A 29 3.39 -30.63 -38.00
C ARG A 29 3.81 -29.27 -38.58
N ASP A 30 2.82 -28.48 -38.98
CA ASP A 30 2.93 -27.14 -39.56
C ASP A 30 2.93 -26.02 -38.50
N LYS A 31 2.72 -26.35 -37.22
CA LYS A 31 2.59 -25.37 -36.15
C LYS A 31 3.81 -25.37 -35.23
N PHE A 32 3.93 -24.29 -34.49
CA PHE A 32 5.01 -24.09 -33.53
C PHE A 32 4.44 -23.91 -32.13
N TYR A 33 5.21 -24.32 -31.14
CA TYR A 33 4.92 -24.09 -29.73
C TYR A 33 6.15 -23.53 -29.02
N LEU A 34 5.89 -22.91 -27.87
CA LEU A 34 6.87 -22.36 -26.97
C LEU A 34 6.87 -23.22 -25.71
N ASN A 35 8.06 -23.66 -25.29
CA ASN A 35 8.22 -24.30 -23.99
C ASN A 35 9.45 -23.81 -23.25
N CYS A 36 9.48 -24.03 -21.94
CA CYS A 36 10.68 -23.77 -21.15
C CYS A 36 11.83 -24.64 -21.65
N VAL A 37 13.06 -24.10 -21.70
CA VAL A 37 14.27 -24.89 -21.99
C VAL A 37 14.50 -26.03 -20.99
N ASN A 38 14.00 -25.87 -19.76
CA ASN A 38 14.08 -26.87 -18.70
C ASN A 38 12.79 -27.71 -18.57
N TYR A 39 11.88 -27.62 -19.54
CA TYR A 39 10.66 -28.43 -19.55
C TYR A 39 11.01 -29.93 -19.56
N ASN A 40 10.44 -30.71 -18.63
CA ASN A 40 10.73 -32.14 -18.41
C ASN A 40 12.17 -32.50 -18.00
N VAL A 41 12.98 -31.54 -17.53
CA VAL A 41 14.27 -31.86 -16.90
C VAL A 41 14.02 -32.39 -15.48
N GLN A 42 14.56 -33.58 -15.17
CA GLN A 42 14.41 -34.20 -13.84
C GLN A 42 14.83 -33.21 -12.73
N GLY A 43 13.92 -32.94 -11.78
CA GLY A 43 14.14 -32.01 -10.66
C GLY A 43 13.58 -30.59 -10.85
N ALA A 44 13.26 -30.16 -12.08
CA ALA A 44 12.74 -28.82 -12.35
C ALA A 44 11.21 -28.75 -12.36
N ARG A 45 10.56 -29.04 -11.22
CA ARG A 45 9.08 -29.05 -11.08
C ARG A 45 8.39 -27.72 -11.39
N PHE A 46 9.12 -26.61 -11.45
CA PHE A 46 8.55 -25.26 -11.62
C PHE A 46 8.47 -24.80 -13.09
N CYS A 47 8.95 -25.59 -14.04
CA CYS A 47 9.13 -25.19 -15.43
C CYS A 47 8.09 -25.79 -16.39
N GLU A 48 6.81 -25.55 -16.16
CA GLU A 48 5.70 -26.15 -16.92
C GLU A 48 5.12 -25.27 -18.04
N VAL A 49 5.88 -24.29 -18.54
CA VAL A 49 5.38 -23.47 -19.66
C VAL A 49 5.38 -24.31 -20.94
N TYR A 50 4.19 -24.56 -21.48
CA TYR A 50 3.92 -25.15 -22.78
C TYR A 50 2.75 -24.39 -23.43
N LEU A 51 2.99 -23.72 -24.55
CA LEU A 51 2.00 -22.84 -25.19
C LEU A 51 2.14 -22.87 -26.71
N TRP A 52 1.04 -23.05 -27.44
CA TRP A 52 1.07 -22.95 -28.91
C TRP A 52 1.19 -21.48 -29.34
N GLU A 53 1.88 -21.21 -30.45
CA GLU A 53 2.01 -19.83 -30.96
C GLU A 53 0.65 -19.21 -31.31
N ASP A 54 -0.30 -20.00 -31.79
CA ASP A 54 -1.67 -19.55 -32.08
C ASP A 54 -2.38 -19.02 -30.83
N ASP A 55 -2.04 -19.55 -29.66
CA ASP A 55 -2.61 -19.16 -28.37
C ASP A 55 -1.79 -18.07 -27.66
N LEU A 56 -0.65 -17.66 -28.25
CA LEU A 56 0.27 -16.70 -27.64
C LEU A 56 -0.41 -15.36 -27.39
N ASP A 57 -1.09 -14.81 -28.40
CA ASP A 57 -1.78 -13.52 -28.29
C ASP A 57 -2.84 -13.53 -27.17
N ARG A 58 -3.60 -14.63 -27.05
CA ARG A 58 -4.59 -14.81 -25.99
C ARG A 58 -3.93 -14.88 -24.62
N TYR A 59 -2.85 -15.67 -24.49
CA TYR A 59 -2.12 -15.83 -23.25
C TYR A 59 -1.47 -14.53 -22.78
N THR A 60 -0.84 -13.77 -23.69
CA THR A 60 -0.20 -12.49 -23.36
C THR A 60 -1.22 -11.45 -22.96
N ASN A 61 -2.37 -11.40 -23.63
CA ASN A 61 -3.45 -10.48 -23.27
C ASN A 61 -4.03 -10.81 -21.89
N GLN A 62 -4.22 -12.09 -21.55
CA GLN A 62 -4.66 -12.51 -20.21
C GLN A 62 -3.64 -12.13 -19.14
N ARG A 63 -2.35 -12.43 -19.34
CA ARG A 63 -1.26 -12.05 -18.43
C ARG A 63 -1.20 -10.55 -18.21
N TYR A 64 -1.34 -9.77 -19.28
CA TYR A 64 -1.35 -8.31 -19.22
C TYR A 64 -2.53 -7.80 -18.40
N GLN A 65 -3.74 -8.29 -18.65
CA GLN A 65 -4.93 -7.91 -17.88
C GLN A 65 -4.78 -8.26 -16.39
N SER A 66 -4.31 -9.46 -16.06
CA SER A 66 -4.06 -9.83 -14.66
C SER A 66 -3.05 -8.92 -13.96
N ALA A 67 -2.02 -8.45 -14.68
CA ALA A 67 -1.05 -7.50 -14.14
C ALA A 67 -1.67 -6.11 -13.91
N VAL A 68 -2.52 -5.65 -14.84
CA VAL A 68 -3.28 -4.39 -14.70
C VAL A 68 -4.25 -4.47 -13.52
N ASP A 69 -5.00 -5.56 -13.38
CA ASP A 69 -5.93 -5.77 -12.27
C ASP A 69 -5.21 -5.76 -10.92
N LEU A 70 -4.05 -6.43 -10.84
CA LEU A 70 -3.23 -6.43 -9.63
C LEU A 70 -2.73 -5.03 -9.29
N ALA A 71 -2.25 -4.27 -10.28
CA ALA A 71 -1.80 -2.88 -10.08
C ALA A 71 -2.96 -1.98 -9.61
N ASN A 72 -4.14 -2.12 -10.20
CA ASN A 72 -5.34 -1.39 -9.80
C ASN A 72 -5.79 -1.75 -8.37
N TYR A 73 -5.68 -3.02 -7.99
CA TYR A 73 -5.94 -3.45 -6.62
C TYR A 73 -4.97 -2.78 -5.62
N HIS A 74 -3.68 -2.71 -5.94
CA HIS A 74 -2.71 -2.02 -5.09
C HIS A 74 -2.99 -0.52 -4.98
N LYS A 75 -3.36 0.14 -6.09
CA LYS A 75 -3.71 1.57 -6.11
C LYS A 75 -4.93 1.85 -5.22
N THR A 76 -6.03 1.14 -5.42
CA THR A 76 -7.26 1.30 -4.61
C THR A 76 -7.07 0.95 -3.14
N ARG A 77 -6.13 0.04 -2.83
CA ARG A 77 -5.74 -0.25 -1.45
C ARG A 77 -4.94 0.91 -0.86
N HIS A 78 -4.02 1.50 -1.62
CA HIS A 78 -3.23 2.66 -1.19
C HIS A 78 -4.12 3.88 -0.90
N GLU A 79 -5.01 4.23 -1.83
CA GLU A 79 -5.96 5.34 -1.69
C GLU A 79 -6.79 5.21 -0.39
N ARG A 80 -7.26 4.00 -0.06
CA ARG A 80 -7.99 3.73 1.18
C ARG A 80 -7.15 3.90 2.45
N TYR A 81 -5.85 3.62 2.41
CA TYR A 81 -4.97 3.86 3.56
C TYR A 81 -4.64 5.34 3.71
N GLU A 82 -4.45 6.08 2.61
CA GLU A 82 -4.25 7.52 2.63
C GLU A 82 -5.47 8.26 3.19
N GLU A 83 -6.68 7.86 2.81
CA GLU A 83 -7.91 8.43 3.37
C GLU A 83 -8.01 8.23 4.89
N LYS A 84 -7.69 7.02 5.38
CA LYS A 84 -7.63 6.73 6.82
C LYS A 84 -6.57 7.55 7.53
N LEU A 85 -5.39 7.70 6.93
CA LEU A 85 -4.30 8.52 7.48
C LEU A 85 -4.73 9.98 7.60
N ASN A 86 -5.34 10.55 6.56
CA ASN A 86 -5.84 11.92 6.58
C ASN A 86 -6.88 12.14 7.68
N LYS A 87 -7.78 11.17 7.88
CA LYS A 87 -8.76 11.22 8.98
C LYS A 87 -8.07 11.26 10.35
N VAL A 88 -7.08 10.40 10.58
CA VAL A 88 -6.29 10.40 11.83
C VAL A 88 -5.56 11.72 12.03
N TYR A 89 -4.99 12.31 10.97
CA TYR A 89 -4.32 13.62 11.06
C TYR A 89 -5.26 14.75 11.45
N GLU A 90 -6.49 14.80 10.90
CA GLU A 90 -7.47 15.82 11.29
C GLU A 90 -7.94 15.62 12.73
N GLU A 91 -8.22 14.38 13.17
CA GLU A 91 -8.54 14.07 14.59
C GLU A 91 -7.41 14.53 15.53
N LEU A 92 -6.16 14.29 15.15
CA LEU A 92 -4.99 14.72 15.93
C LEU A 92 -4.91 16.25 16.02
N LYS A 93 -5.18 16.94 14.91
CA LYS A 93 -5.12 18.41 14.82
C LYS A 93 -6.20 19.06 15.66
N GLU A 94 -7.41 18.51 15.69
CA GLU A 94 -8.50 18.92 16.58
C GLU A 94 -8.11 18.73 18.05
N ALA A 95 -7.61 17.55 18.42
CA ALA A 95 -7.14 17.29 19.78
C ALA A 95 -6.02 18.27 20.21
N TYR A 96 -5.06 18.57 19.32
CA TYR A 96 -4.03 19.57 19.58
C TYR A 96 -4.58 21.01 19.72
N ALA A 97 -5.66 21.35 19.02
CA ALA A 97 -6.33 22.63 19.17
C ALA A 97 -7.03 22.73 20.54
N GLU A 98 -7.69 21.66 20.98
CA GLU A 98 -8.31 21.57 22.31
C GLU A 98 -7.28 21.66 23.43
N ILE A 99 -6.18 20.91 23.34
CA ILE A 99 -5.08 20.98 24.31
C ILE A 99 -4.54 22.42 24.40
N ARG A 100 -4.38 23.11 23.27
CA ARG A 100 -3.95 24.53 23.27
C ARG A 100 -4.98 25.45 23.91
N LYS A 101 -6.28 25.17 23.79
CA LYS A 101 -7.34 25.92 24.47
C LYS A 101 -7.29 25.68 25.98
N LEU A 102 -7.19 24.41 26.40
CA LEU A 102 -7.08 24.00 27.80
C LEU A 102 -5.83 24.57 28.48
N LYS A 103 -4.67 24.60 27.80
CA LYS A 103 -3.46 25.24 28.32
C LYS A 103 -3.66 26.74 28.56
N ARG A 104 -4.36 27.43 27.64
CA ARG A 104 -4.65 28.87 27.78
C ARG A 104 -5.61 29.15 28.94
N THR A 105 -6.68 28.37 29.08
CA THR A 105 -7.62 28.52 30.21
C THR A 105 -6.95 28.17 31.54
N ASN A 106 -6.14 27.11 31.59
CA ASN A 106 -5.41 26.75 32.81
C ASN A 106 -4.42 27.85 33.23
N LYS A 107 -3.69 28.44 32.27
CA LYS A 107 -2.83 29.62 32.54
C LYS A 107 -3.62 30.80 33.08
N ALA A 108 -4.81 31.09 32.52
CA ALA A 108 -5.66 32.17 33.00
C ALA A 108 -6.18 31.90 34.43
N LEU A 109 -6.59 30.66 34.73
CA LEU A 109 -7.00 30.25 36.07
C LEU A 109 -5.86 30.37 37.08
N GLN A 110 -4.65 29.93 36.73
CA GLN A 110 -3.46 30.11 37.57
C GLN A 110 -3.19 31.58 37.87
N MET A 111 -3.29 32.46 36.86
CA MET A 111 -3.14 33.90 37.06
C MET A 111 -4.23 34.49 37.97
N ALA A 112 -5.49 34.07 37.79
CA ALA A 112 -6.59 34.51 38.64
C ALA A 112 -6.40 34.05 40.10
N LEU A 113 -5.88 32.84 40.32
CA LEU A 113 -5.59 32.31 41.65
C LEU A 113 -4.44 33.08 42.34
N VAL A 114 -3.40 33.44 41.58
CA VAL A 114 -2.29 34.26 42.09
C VAL A 114 -2.77 35.69 42.40
N ALA A 115 -3.72 36.23 41.65
CA ALA A 115 -4.29 37.55 41.91
C ALA A 115 -5.19 37.60 43.15
N THR A 116 -5.84 36.50 43.54
CA THR A 116 -6.70 36.43 44.74
C THR A 116 -5.95 36.06 46.03
N ALA A 117 -4.80 35.39 45.92
CA ALA A 117 -3.94 35.06 47.06
C ALA A 117 -3.56 36.26 47.97
N PRO A 118 -3.18 37.45 47.44
CA PRO A 118 -2.89 38.61 48.30
C PRO A 118 -4.15 39.17 48.97
N VAL A 119 -5.33 39.07 48.34
CA VAL A 119 -6.59 39.56 48.93
C VAL A 119 -7.02 38.71 50.12
N ALA A 120 -6.90 37.38 50.02
CA ALA A 120 -7.19 36.48 51.13
C ALA A 120 -6.23 36.70 52.33
N ALA A 121 -4.94 36.97 52.06
CA ALA A 121 -3.96 37.29 53.09
C ALA A 121 -4.26 38.63 53.79
N ILE A 122 -4.66 39.66 53.04
CA ILE A 122 -5.04 40.97 53.60
C ILE A 122 -6.31 40.83 54.45
N VAL A 123 -7.34 40.11 53.99
CA VAL A 123 -8.57 39.88 54.76
C VAL A 123 -8.26 39.14 56.06
N ALA A 124 -7.42 38.10 56.04
CA ALA A 124 -7.01 37.37 57.23
C ALA A 124 -6.23 38.22 58.25
N ILE A 125 -5.37 39.14 57.78
CA ILE A 125 -4.64 40.08 58.66
C ILE A 125 -5.62 41.10 59.27
N THR A 126 -6.54 41.65 58.48
CA THR A 126 -7.51 42.64 58.98
C THR A 126 -8.53 42.04 59.95
N SER A 127 -8.98 40.80 59.73
CA SER A 127 -9.90 40.12 60.65
C SER A 127 -9.22 39.71 61.96
N ALA A 128 -7.93 39.35 61.92
CA ALA A 128 -7.14 39.09 63.12
C ALA A 128 -6.87 40.35 63.97
N TRP A 129 -6.85 41.54 63.35
CA TRP A 129 -6.64 42.80 64.05
C TRP A 129 -7.92 43.33 64.72
N VAL A 130 -9.09 43.12 64.12
CA VAL A 130 -10.40 43.52 64.67
C VAL A 130 -10.87 42.61 65.81
N ALA A 131 -10.30 41.40 65.94
CA ALA A 131 -10.63 40.44 67.00
C ALA A 131 -9.78 40.58 68.28
N LYS A 132 -8.90 41.59 68.37
CA LYS A 132 -8.12 41.95 69.57
C LYS A 132 -8.69 43.20 70.22
#